data_AF-A0A9D1Z6G1-F1
#
_entry.id   AF-A0A9D1Z6G1-F1
#
_cell.length_a   1.000
_cell.length_b   1.000
_cell.length_c   1.000
_cell.angle_alpha   90.00
_cell.angle_beta   90.00
_cell.angle_gamma   90.00
#
_symmetry.space_group_name_H-M   'P 1'
#
loop_
_entity.id
_entity.type
_entity.pdbx_description
1 polymer ?
#
loop_
_entity_poly.entity_id
_entity_poly.type
_entity_poly.pdbx_seq_one_letter_code
_entity_poly.pdbx_strand_id
1 'polypeptide(L)'
;MLKGIPKILSPELLKILAEMGHGDEIVIADGNFPSENYGKRVIRADGIGGEAMLSAVLALIPLDTYAQENFVLMKTVEGDDPNPPVWQAYRKIAHAADDNVKEAFAERFAFYERAKGAYAVIATGEERTYANIILKKGVVR
;
A
#
# COMPACT_ATOMS: atom_id res chain seq x y z
N MET A 1 -0.02 17.87 -13.26
CA MET A 1 -0.66 16.68 -13.87
C MET A 1 0.04 16.34 -15.18
N LEU A 2 0.06 15.07 -15.58
CA LEU A 2 0.74 14.56 -16.77
C LEU A 2 -0.19 13.64 -17.58
N LYS A 3 0.08 13.47 -18.88
CA LYS A 3 -0.65 12.50 -19.72
C LYS A 3 -0.23 11.08 -19.32
N GLY A 4 -1.20 10.16 -19.21
CA GLY A 4 -0.94 8.75 -18.86
C GLY A 4 -0.63 8.48 -17.39
N ILE A 5 -0.65 9.50 -16.52
CA ILE A 5 -0.38 9.36 -15.09
C ILE A 5 -1.67 9.58 -14.28
N PRO A 6 -1.98 8.72 -13.28
CA PRO A 6 -3.13 8.93 -12.41
C PRO A 6 -3.10 10.31 -11.74
N LYS A 7 -4.19 11.07 -11.89
CA LYS A 7 -4.26 12.49 -11.48
C LYS A 7 -4.18 12.70 -9.97
N ILE A 8 -4.47 11.65 -9.19
CA ILE A 8 -4.47 11.68 -7.73
C ILE A 8 -3.08 11.56 -7.12
N LEU A 9 -2.05 11.21 -7.93
CA LEU A 9 -0.68 11.12 -7.44
C LEU A 9 -0.08 12.52 -7.35
N SER A 10 0.29 12.91 -6.13
CA SER A 10 0.99 14.17 -5.90
C SER A 10 2.37 14.15 -6.58
N PRO A 11 2.96 15.32 -6.90
CA PRO A 11 4.31 15.37 -7.46
C PRO A 11 5.35 14.66 -6.58
N GLU A 12 5.21 14.79 -5.26
CA GLU A 12 6.08 14.12 -4.29
C GLU A 12 5.91 12.60 -4.29
N LEU A 13 4.67 12.11 -4.36
CA LEU A 13 4.42 10.68 -4.45
C LEU A 13 4.99 10.09 -5.75
N LEU A 14 4.86 10.79 -6.87
CA LEU A 14 5.48 10.36 -8.13
C LEU A 14 7.00 10.26 -8.03
N LYS A 15 7.65 11.25 -7.40
CA LYS A 15 9.09 11.21 -7.12
C LYS A 15 9.44 9.97 -6.29
N ILE A 16 8.72 9.71 -5.20
CA ILE A 16 8.97 8.57 -4.32
C ILE A 16 8.83 7.23 -5.07
N LEU A 17 7.73 7.05 -5.82
CA LEU A 17 7.53 5.84 -6.62
C LEU A 17 8.65 5.63 -7.65
N ALA A 18 9.20 6.71 -8.21
CA ALA A 18 10.32 6.66 -9.15
C ALA A 18 11.67 6.37 -8.46
N GLU A 19 11.90 6.89 -7.25
CA GLU A 19 13.12 6.67 -6.47
C GLU A 19 13.20 5.28 -5.83
N MET A 20 12.07 4.65 -5.53
CA MET A 20 12.03 3.28 -4.99
C MET A 20 12.73 2.29 -5.93
N GLY A 21 13.58 1.43 -5.38
CA GLY A 21 14.23 0.32 -6.08
C GLY A 21 13.44 -0.99 -6.01
N HIS A 22 13.99 -2.05 -6.61
CA HIS A 22 13.48 -3.41 -6.42
C HIS A 22 13.64 -3.81 -4.95
N GLY A 23 12.54 -4.28 -4.35
CA GLY A 23 12.50 -4.74 -2.98
C GLY A 23 12.12 -3.67 -1.96
N ASP A 24 12.07 -2.39 -2.36
CA ASP A 24 11.54 -1.33 -1.51
C ASP A 24 10.03 -1.52 -1.30
N GLU A 25 9.59 -1.15 -0.10
CA GLU A 25 8.20 -1.28 0.32
C GLU A 25 7.56 0.09 0.49
N ILE A 26 6.27 0.21 0.15
CA ILE A 26 5.46 1.40 0.40
C ILE A 26 4.16 1.00 1.10
N VAL A 27 3.81 1.74 2.15
CA VAL A 27 2.56 1.52 2.88
C VAL A 27 1.49 2.44 2.32
N ILE A 28 0.31 1.91 2.00
CA ILE A 28 -0.92 2.69 1.87
C ILE A 28 -1.66 2.51 3.19
N ALA A 29 -1.75 3.60 3.95
CA ALA A 29 -2.25 3.62 5.31
C ALA A 29 -3.69 4.17 5.36
N ASP A 30 -4.54 3.53 6.15
CA ASP A 30 -5.87 4.02 6.46
C ASP A 30 -5.83 5.23 7.41
N GLY A 31 -6.96 5.92 7.57
CA GLY A 31 -7.06 7.16 8.35
C GLY A 31 -6.80 6.97 9.85
N ASN A 32 -6.76 5.74 10.35
CA ASN A 32 -6.51 5.41 11.75
C ASN A 32 -5.06 4.93 11.98
N PHE A 33 -4.30 4.71 10.92
CA PHE A 33 -2.93 4.25 11.05
C PHE A 33 -2.02 5.35 11.61
N PRO A 34 -1.13 5.02 12.55
CA PRO A 34 -0.18 5.97 13.14
C PRO A 34 0.98 6.31 12.17
N SER A 35 0.68 6.90 11.00
CA SER A 35 1.64 7.13 9.90
C SER A 35 2.87 7.92 10.34
N GLU A 36 2.72 8.99 11.12
CA GLU A 36 3.84 9.83 11.58
C GLU A 36 4.73 9.14 12.62
N ASN A 37 4.22 8.11 13.31
CA ASN A 37 5.01 7.36 14.30
C ASN A 37 5.82 6.23 13.67
N TYR A 38 5.31 5.64 12.59
CA TYR A 38 5.92 4.46 11.96
C TYR A 38 6.47 4.71 10.56
N GLY A 39 6.18 5.85 9.93
CA GLY A 39 6.69 6.18 8.61
C GLY A 39 8.00 6.94 8.65
N LYS A 40 9.01 6.47 7.90
CA LYS A 40 10.25 7.24 7.66
C LYS A 40 10.01 8.50 6.82
N ARG A 41 9.03 8.40 5.91
CA ARG A 41 8.61 9.46 4.99
C ARG A 41 7.10 9.34 4.85
N VAL A 42 6.37 10.40 5.21
CA VAL A 42 4.90 10.38 5.20
C VAL A 42 4.39 11.34 4.13
N ILE A 43 3.52 10.83 3.27
CA ILE A 43 2.87 11.59 2.20
C ILE A 43 1.38 11.61 2.49
N ARG A 44 0.86 12.82 2.68
CA ARG A 44 -0.54 13.05 3.04
C ARG A 44 -1.41 13.01 1.78
N ALA A 45 -2.45 12.18 1.82
CA ALA A 45 -3.44 11.95 0.77
C ALA A 45 -4.85 11.89 1.38
N ASP A 46 -5.14 12.79 2.32
CA ASP A 46 -6.31 12.75 3.22
C ASP A 46 -7.68 12.70 2.55
N GLY A 47 -7.81 13.23 1.34
CA GLY A 47 -9.07 13.22 0.60
C GLY A 47 -9.26 12.01 -0.32
N ILE A 48 -8.33 11.05 -0.29
CA ILE A 48 -8.27 9.94 -1.24
C ILE A 48 -8.48 8.64 -0.48
N GLY A 49 -9.40 7.79 -0.95
CA GLY A 49 -9.63 6.46 -0.39
C GLY A 49 -8.55 5.45 -0.81
N GLY A 50 -8.39 4.39 -0.03
CA GLY A 50 -7.30 3.43 -0.22
C GLY A 50 -7.42 2.64 -1.53
N GLU A 51 -8.63 2.36 -2.01
CA GLU A 51 -8.86 1.70 -3.31
C GLU A 51 -8.32 2.54 -4.48
N ALA A 52 -8.63 3.84 -4.49
CA ALA A 52 -8.17 4.76 -5.52
C ALA A 52 -6.64 4.89 -5.46
N MET A 53 -6.06 4.99 -4.26
CA MET A 53 -4.62 5.06 -4.08
C MET A 53 -3.91 3.78 -4.53
N LEU A 54 -4.42 2.61 -4.15
CA LEU A 54 -3.89 1.31 -4.56
C LEU A 54 -3.87 1.17 -6.08
N SER A 55 -4.99 1.48 -6.73
CA SER A 55 -5.09 1.45 -8.20
C SER A 55 -4.09 2.40 -8.86
N ALA A 56 -3.91 3.61 -8.32
CA ALA A 56 -2.98 4.59 -8.86
C ALA A 56 -1.51 4.20 -8.68
N VAL A 57 -1.16 3.60 -7.53
CA VAL A 57 0.20 3.11 -7.26
C VAL A 57 0.54 1.92 -8.18
N LEU A 58 -0.34 0.91 -8.23
CA LEU A 58 -0.12 -0.28 -9.07
C LEU A 58 -0.14 0.01 -10.58
N ALA A 59 -0.74 1.13 -11.01
CA ALA A 59 -0.64 1.57 -12.40
C ALA A 59 0.80 1.98 -12.80
N LEU A 60 1.68 2.26 -11.84
CA LEU A 60 3.04 2.77 -12.10
C LEU A 60 4.18 1.85 -11.62
N ILE A 61 3.92 0.95 -10.67
CA ILE A 61 4.95 0.04 -10.15
C ILE A 61 4.52 -1.43 -10.31
N PRO A 62 5.45 -2.33 -10.71
CA PRO A 62 5.20 -3.77 -10.66
C PRO A 62 5.35 -4.29 -9.22
N LEU A 63 4.71 -5.41 -8.90
CA LEU A 63 4.95 -6.14 -7.66
C LEU A 63 6.16 -7.07 -7.77
N ASP A 64 6.86 -7.28 -6.65
CA ASP A 64 8.07 -8.09 -6.61
C ASP A 64 7.81 -9.58 -6.91
N THR A 65 8.40 -10.08 -7.99
CA THR A 65 8.31 -11.49 -8.42
C THR A 65 9.21 -12.42 -7.62
N TYR A 66 10.26 -11.89 -6.98
CA TYR A 66 11.25 -12.67 -6.22
C TYR A 66 10.86 -12.82 -4.75
N ALA A 67 10.04 -11.91 -4.21
CA ALA A 67 9.56 -12.00 -2.84
C ALA A 67 8.57 -13.17 -2.65
N GLN A 68 8.55 -13.74 -1.46
CA GLN A 68 7.52 -14.72 -1.05
C GLN A 68 6.14 -14.05 -0.95
N GLU A 69 6.11 -12.80 -0.50
CA GLU A 69 4.93 -11.96 -0.34
C GLU A 69 5.25 -10.54 -0.80
N ASN A 70 4.31 -9.91 -1.50
CA ASN A 70 4.48 -8.57 -2.07
C ASN A 70 3.27 -7.66 -1.88
N PHE A 71 2.20 -8.22 -1.32
CA PHE A 71 0.93 -7.56 -1.04
C PHE A 71 0.52 -8.00 0.37
N VAL A 72 0.76 -7.15 1.37
CA VAL A 72 0.68 -7.57 2.77
C VAL A 72 -0.36 -6.73 3.49
N LEU A 73 -1.42 -7.39 3.97
CA LEU A 73 -2.49 -6.77 4.74
C LEU A 73 -2.23 -6.95 6.24
N MET A 74 -2.74 -6.02 7.04
CA MET A 74 -2.75 -6.20 8.49
C MET A 74 -3.89 -7.14 8.90
N LYS A 75 -3.56 -8.20 9.64
CA LYS A 75 -4.53 -9.14 10.19
C LYS A 75 -5.45 -8.44 11.19
N THR A 76 -6.71 -8.85 11.24
CA THR A 76 -7.62 -8.44 12.29
C THR A 76 -7.22 -9.02 13.65
N VAL A 77 -7.63 -8.37 14.73
CA VAL A 77 -7.40 -8.88 16.09
C VAL A 77 -8.57 -9.78 16.50
N GLU A 78 -8.35 -10.60 17.53
CA GLU A 78 -9.39 -11.47 18.06
C GLU A 78 -10.61 -10.65 18.53
N GLY A 79 -11.80 -11.04 18.08
CA GLY A 79 -13.06 -10.35 18.36
C GLY A 79 -13.59 -9.49 17.21
N ASP A 80 -12.74 -9.14 16.23
CA ASP A 80 -13.14 -8.38 15.05
C ASP A 80 -13.48 -9.28 13.86
N ASP A 81 -14.12 -8.70 12.84
CA ASP A 81 -14.46 -9.40 11.59
C ASP A 81 -13.18 -9.98 10.94
N PRO A 82 -13.07 -11.31 10.74
CA PRO A 82 -11.91 -11.91 10.12
C PRO A 82 -11.80 -11.62 8.61
N ASN A 83 -12.81 -11.03 7.98
CA ASN A 83 -12.82 -10.70 6.55
C ASN A 83 -13.39 -9.30 6.26
N PRO A 84 -12.69 -8.21 6.64
CA PRO A 84 -13.08 -6.86 6.32
C PRO A 84 -13.40 -6.68 4.82
N PRO A 85 -14.55 -6.08 4.44
CA PRO A 85 -14.96 -5.95 3.05
C PRO A 85 -13.94 -5.27 2.13
N VAL A 86 -13.12 -4.36 2.70
CA VAL A 86 -12.07 -3.64 1.97
C VAL A 86 -11.03 -4.58 1.36
N TRP A 87 -10.76 -5.73 1.96
CA TRP A 87 -9.78 -6.69 1.43
C TRP A 87 -10.22 -7.29 0.10
N GLN A 88 -11.52 -7.56 -0.10
CA GLN A 88 -12.02 -8.06 -1.38
C GLN A 88 -11.87 -7.03 -2.49
N ALA A 89 -12.14 -5.76 -2.18
CA ALA A 89 -11.95 -4.66 -3.13
C ALA A 89 -10.47 -4.52 -3.53
N TYR A 90 -9.56 -4.56 -2.54
CA TYR A 90 -8.12 -4.47 -2.80
C TYR A 90 -7.60 -5.64 -3.63
N ARG A 91 -8.01 -6.87 -3.33
CA ARG A 91 -7.65 -8.06 -4.13
C ARG A 91 -8.09 -7.91 -5.59
N LYS A 92 -9.32 -7.45 -5.82
CA LYS A 92 -9.84 -7.22 -7.18
C LYS A 92 -8.97 -6.20 -7.94
N ILE A 93 -8.58 -5.11 -7.29
CA ILE A 93 -7.72 -4.08 -7.88
C ILE A 93 -6.33 -4.66 -8.18
N ALA A 94 -5.76 -5.37 -7.21
CA ALA A 94 -4.40 -5.92 -7.32
C ALA A 94 -4.30 -6.95 -8.45
N HIS A 95 -5.20 -7.93 -8.49
CA HIS A 95 -5.22 -8.96 -9.54
C HIS A 95 -5.62 -8.42 -10.92
N ALA A 96 -6.28 -7.27 -11.00
CA ALA A 96 -6.52 -6.62 -12.29
C ALA A 96 -5.28 -5.85 -12.79
N ALA A 97 -4.36 -5.49 -11.90
CA ALA A 97 -3.15 -4.72 -12.23
C ALA A 97 -1.92 -5.61 -12.43
N ASP A 98 -1.80 -6.71 -11.68
CA ASP A 98 -0.62 -7.56 -11.67
C ASP A 98 -1.01 -9.04 -11.41
N ASP A 99 -0.58 -9.96 -12.27
CA ASP A 99 -0.85 -11.40 -12.12
C ASP A 99 0.01 -12.07 -11.02
N ASN A 100 1.04 -11.37 -10.51
CA ASN A 100 1.99 -11.86 -9.51
C ASN A 100 1.64 -11.41 -8.08
N VAL A 101 0.37 -11.16 -7.77
CA VAL A 101 -0.05 -10.86 -6.39
C VAL A 101 0.23 -12.05 -5.47
N LYS A 102 1.10 -11.85 -4.48
CA LYS A 102 1.43 -12.81 -3.42
C LYS A 102 0.99 -12.23 -2.09
N GLU A 103 -0.27 -12.51 -1.76
CA GLU A 103 -0.91 -12.01 -0.55
C GLU A 103 -0.35 -12.66 0.71
N ALA A 104 -0.15 -11.85 1.75
CA ALA A 104 0.11 -12.30 3.12
C ALA A 104 -0.59 -11.42 4.15
N PHE A 105 -0.65 -11.93 5.37
CA PHE A 105 -1.19 -11.21 6.52
C PHE A 105 -0.11 -11.05 7.60
N ALA A 106 0.09 -9.82 8.06
CA ALA A 106 0.95 -9.54 9.20
C ALA A 106 0.10 -9.28 10.46
N GLU A 107 0.52 -9.81 11.60
CA GLU A 107 -0.01 -9.38 12.90
C GLU A 107 0.22 -7.87 13.08
N ARG A 108 -0.64 -7.19 13.85
CA ARG A 108 -0.65 -5.72 13.98
C ARG A 108 0.72 -5.12 14.31
N PHE A 109 1.43 -5.63 15.31
CA PHE A 109 2.74 -5.11 15.68
C PHE A 109 3.82 -5.50 14.68
N ALA A 110 3.73 -6.70 14.09
CA ALA A 110 4.61 -7.08 12.98
C ALA A 110 4.43 -6.15 11.75
N PHE A 111 3.20 -5.75 11.45
CA PHE A 111 2.89 -4.77 10.40
C PHE A 111 3.50 -3.41 10.72
N TYR A 112 3.37 -2.96 11.97
CA TYR A 112 3.98 -1.71 12.43
C TYR A 112 5.50 -1.71 12.31
N GLU A 113 6.18 -2.79 12.73
CA GLU A 113 7.64 -2.90 12.58
C GLU A 113 8.06 -2.94 11.11
N ARG A 114 7.31 -3.62 10.25
CA ARG A 114 7.56 -3.62 8.81
C ARG A 114 7.36 -2.24 8.18
N ALA A 115 6.33 -1.51 8.60
CA ALA A 115 6.06 -0.14 8.15
C ALA A 115 7.22 0.83 8.49
N LYS A 116 7.90 0.65 9.63
CA LYS A 116 9.15 1.38 9.93
C LYS A 116 10.26 1.08 8.92
N GLY A 117 10.30 -0.16 8.42
CA GLY A 117 11.22 -0.60 7.38
C GLY A 117 10.94 0.05 6.02
N ALA A 118 9.66 0.29 5.70
CA ALA A 118 9.20 0.78 4.40
C ALA A 118 9.86 2.11 3.99
N TYR A 119 9.96 2.29 2.67
CA TYR A 119 10.54 3.48 2.06
C TYR A 119 9.68 4.73 2.33
N ALA A 120 8.36 4.57 2.29
CA ALA A 120 7.40 5.63 2.57
C ALA A 120 6.05 5.08 3.04
N VAL A 121 5.26 5.95 3.67
CA VAL A 121 3.87 5.73 4.07
C VAL A 121 3.00 6.79 3.39
N ILE A 122 1.96 6.36 2.69
CA ILE A 122 0.93 7.22 2.13
C ILE A 122 -0.24 7.23 3.13
N ALA A 123 -0.41 8.33 3.86
CA ALA A 123 -1.52 8.51 4.80
C ALA A 123 -2.79 8.92 4.03
N THR A 124 -3.71 7.99 3.81
CA THR A 124 -4.94 8.21 3.04
C THR A 124 -6.11 8.63 3.93
N GLY A 125 -7.23 9.00 3.31
CA GLY A 125 -8.50 9.24 3.97
C GLY A 125 -9.40 8.00 4.10
N GLU A 126 -8.84 6.80 3.96
CA GLU A 126 -9.61 5.56 4.05
C GLU A 126 -10.19 5.38 5.47
N GLU A 127 -11.51 5.41 5.58
CA GLU A 127 -12.21 5.33 6.86
C GLU A 127 -12.38 3.89 7.35
N ARG A 128 -12.32 2.89 6.45
CA ARG A 128 -12.49 1.47 6.80
C ARG A 128 -11.28 0.99 7.61
N THR A 129 -11.54 0.26 8.68
CA THR A 129 -10.51 -0.37 9.52
C THR A 129 -9.85 -1.56 8.81
N TYR A 130 -8.61 -1.87 9.21
CA TYR A 130 -7.81 -2.95 8.62
C TYR A 130 -7.55 -2.76 7.12
N ALA A 131 -7.56 -1.51 6.66
CA ALA A 131 -7.35 -1.16 5.26
C ALA A 131 -5.89 -0.76 4.97
N ASN A 132 -4.98 -1.02 5.90
CA ASN A 132 -3.55 -0.83 5.69
C ASN A 132 -2.97 -1.93 4.82
N ILE A 133 -2.17 -1.53 3.84
CA ILE A 133 -1.48 -2.45 2.96
C ILE A 133 -0.02 -2.03 2.72
N ILE A 134 0.87 -3.01 2.69
CA ILE A 134 2.25 -2.85 2.24
C ILE A 134 2.39 -3.48 0.85
N LEU A 135 2.95 -2.71 -0.08
CA LEU A 135 3.30 -3.16 -1.42
C LEU A 135 4.80 -3.22 -1.56
N LYS A 136 5.33 -4.32 -2.12
CA LYS A 136 6.76 -4.49 -2.40
C LYS A 136 7.04 -4.33 -3.89
N LYS A 137 7.84 -3.32 -4.24
CA LYS A 137 8.13 -2.96 -5.64
C LYS A 137 9.04 -4.01 -6.29
N GLY A 138 8.66 -4.45 -7.48
CA GLY A 138 9.41 -5.38 -8.32
C GLY A 138 10.37 -4.73 -9.31
N VAL A 139 10.94 -5.58 -10.17
CA VAL A 139 11.80 -5.15 -11.28
C VAL A 139 10.93 -4.62 -12.41
N VAL A 140 11.21 -3.39 -12.87
CA VAL A 140 10.58 -2.81 -14.07
C VAL A 140 11.20 -3.43 -15.32
N ARG A 141 10.38 -3.85 -16.28
CA ARG A 141 10.78 -4.43 -17.57
C ARG A 141 10.27 -3.60 -18.74
#